data_AF-A0A434A8F3-F1
#
_entry.id   AF-A0A434A8F3-F1
#
_cell.length_a   1.000
_cell.length_b   1.000
_cell.length_c   1.000
_cell.angle_alpha   90.00
_cell.angle_beta   90.00
_cell.angle_gamma   90.00
#
_symmetry.space_group_name_H-M   'P 1'
#
loop_
_entity.id
_entity.type
_entity.pdbx_description
1 polymer ?
#
loop_
_entity_poly.entity_id
_entity_poly.type
_entity_poly.pdbx_seq_one_letter_code
_entity_poly.pdbx_strand_id
1 'polypeptide(L)'
;MKILFFTLTILFTNIAISQTHQIIKHNGEQLDVNFIKLENDLVYYTFDGSAEEHKISKYAVSKVTSKQSNQTQKISDKVIVDSKSDYKFVTVLSQDKTIGLKQAANFSGVSTKTKGEPPMANQNHTAMRIKTESASKGYPFVSIVQKADGKYEAVAYVY
;
A
#
# COMPACT_ATOMS: atom_id res chain seq x y z
N MET A 1 -7.74 31.77 64.06
CA MET A 1 -7.24 31.86 62.68
C MET A 1 -7.65 30.60 61.94
N LYS A 2 -8.53 30.68 60.93
CA LYS A 2 -8.96 29.53 60.12
C LYS A 2 -8.21 29.59 58.79
N ILE A 3 -7.27 28.66 58.59
CA ILE A 3 -6.52 28.52 57.34
C ILE A 3 -7.42 27.74 56.37
N LEU A 4 -7.92 28.42 55.35
CA LEU A 4 -8.65 27.82 54.24
C LEU A 4 -7.63 27.21 53.28
N PHE A 5 -7.52 25.88 53.27
CA PHE A 5 -6.76 25.17 52.25
C PHE A 5 -7.55 25.18 50.94
N PHE A 6 -7.14 26.03 50.00
CA PHE A 6 -7.65 26.05 48.64
C PHE A 6 -6.92 24.96 47.84
N THR A 7 -7.50 23.76 47.78
CA THR A 7 -6.97 22.65 46.97
C THR A 7 -7.30 22.87 45.50
N LEU A 8 -6.34 23.46 44.77
CA LEU A 8 -6.39 23.62 43.32
C LEU A 8 -6.26 22.24 42.65
N THR A 9 -7.39 21.63 42.32
CA THR A 9 -7.47 20.38 41.55
C THR A 9 -7.25 20.72 40.07
N ILE A 10 -6.03 20.48 39.58
CA ILE A 10 -5.72 20.56 38.15
C ILE A 10 -6.43 19.37 37.47
N LEU A 11 -7.55 19.65 36.81
CA LEU A 11 -8.22 18.71 35.91
C LEU A 11 -7.35 18.57 34.66
N PHE A 12 -6.58 17.48 34.57
CA PHE A 12 -6.01 17.03 33.30
C PHE A 12 -7.18 16.63 32.40
N THR A 13 -7.60 17.55 31.53
CA THR A 13 -8.50 17.21 30.44
C THR A 13 -7.73 16.28 29.51
N ASN A 14 -8.09 14.99 29.54
CA ASN A 14 -7.64 14.05 28.53
C ASN A 14 -8.26 14.53 27.21
N ILE A 15 -7.46 15.19 26.38
CA ILE A 15 -7.88 15.54 25.03
C ILE A 15 -7.97 14.20 24.29
N ALA A 16 -9.19 13.67 24.19
CA ALA A 16 -9.46 12.52 23.34
C ALA A 16 -9.15 12.96 21.90
N ILE A 17 -8.03 12.50 21.34
CA ILE A 17 -7.65 12.76 19.95
C ILE A 17 -8.51 11.86 19.07
N SER A 18 -9.77 12.24 18.89
CA SER A 18 -10.71 11.46 18.08
C SER A 18 -10.19 11.30 16.65
N GLN A 19 -10.43 10.12 16.07
CA GLN A 19 -10.11 9.80 14.68
C GLN A 19 -10.65 10.87 13.73
N THR A 20 -9.75 11.49 12.99
CA THR A 20 -10.08 12.62 12.10
C THR A 20 -10.51 12.18 10.70
N HIS A 21 -10.06 11.01 10.25
CA HIS A 21 -10.24 10.52 8.90
C HIS A 21 -10.68 9.06 8.85
N GLN A 22 -11.20 8.65 7.70
CA GLN A 22 -11.51 7.28 7.35
C GLN A 22 -10.83 6.95 6.01
N ILE A 23 -9.93 5.97 6.02
CA ILE A 23 -9.32 5.40 4.82
C ILE A 23 -10.23 4.28 4.32
N ILE A 24 -10.60 4.33 3.05
CA ILE A 24 -11.40 3.31 2.38
C ILE A 24 -10.51 2.59 1.38
N LYS A 25 -10.29 1.29 1.58
CA LYS A 25 -9.48 0.43 0.71
C LYS A 25 -10.29 -0.05 -0.50
N HIS A 26 -9.57 -0.49 -1.54
CA HIS A 26 -10.19 -1.06 -2.74
C HIS A 26 -10.85 -2.44 -2.54
N ASN A 27 -10.54 -3.10 -1.43
CA ASN A 27 -11.20 -4.34 -1.00
C ASN A 27 -12.48 -4.10 -0.17
N GLY A 28 -12.86 -2.83 0.07
CA GLY A 28 -14.03 -2.44 0.84
C GLY A 28 -13.78 -2.26 2.35
N GLU A 29 -12.60 -2.60 2.85
CA GLU A 29 -12.22 -2.36 4.24
C GLU A 29 -12.14 -0.85 4.53
N GLN A 30 -12.68 -0.45 5.66
CA GLN A 30 -12.67 0.93 6.15
C GLN A 30 -11.81 0.97 7.41
N LEU A 31 -10.87 1.91 7.44
CA LEU A 31 -9.97 2.13 8.56
C LEU A 31 -10.17 3.54 9.07
N ASP A 32 -10.60 3.65 10.33
CA ASP A 32 -10.71 4.94 10.98
C ASP A 32 -9.40 5.33 11.65
N VAL A 33 -8.77 6.41 11.16
CA VAL A 33 -7.39 6.77 11.45
C VAL A 33 -7.18 8.27 11.37
N ASN A 34 -6.02 8.74 11.79
CA ASN A 34 -5.57 10.10 11.54
C ASN A 34 -4.65 10.11 10.32
N PHE A 35 -5.16 10.59 9.18
CA PHE A 35 -4.35 10.75 7.98
C PHE A 35 -3.29 11.84 8.19
N ILE A 36 -2.03 11.53 7.88
CA ILE A 36 -0.90 12.44 8.04
C ILE A 36 -0.52 13.05 6.69
N LYS A 37 -0.13 12.19 5.74
CA LYS A 37 0.37 12.60 4.41
C LYS A 37 0.35 11.46 3.40
N LEU A 38 0.43 11.83 2.12
CA LEU A 38 0.69 10.93 1.00
C LEU A 38 2.08 11.24 0.44
N GLU A 39 3.00 10.30 0.51
CA GLU A 39 4.38 10.47 0.06
C GLU A 39 4.94 9.15 -0.50
N ASN A 40 5.72 9.20 -1.58
CA ASN A 40 6.36 8.02 -2.19
C ASN A 40 5.42 6.84 -2.50
N ASP A 41 4.20 7.13 -2.96
CA ASP A 41 3.12 6.14 -3.17
C ASP A 41 2.69 5.38 -1.90
N LEU A 42 2.92 5.96 -0.73
CA LEU A 42 2.49 5.46 0.56
C LEU A 42 1.61 6.50 1.25
N VAL A 43 0.54 6.02 1.88
CA VAL A 43 -0.36 6.79 2.73
C VAL A 43 0.10 6.59 4.17
N TYR A 44 0.49 7.67 4.84
CA TYR A 44 0.92 7.68 6.22
C TYR A 44 -0.24 8.08 7.14
N TYR A 45 -0.43 7.33 8.22
CA TYR A 45 -1.52 7.55 9.16
C TYR A 45 -1.15 7.07 10.58
N THR A 46 -1.85 7.56 11.60
CA THR A 46 -1.79 6.99 12.95
C THR A 46 -3.15 6.43 13.39
N PHE A 47 -3.14 5.48 14.32
CA PHE A 47 -4.36 5.05 14.99
C PHE A 47 -4.73 5.99 16.13
N ASP A 48 -6.00 5.93 16.56
CA ASP A 48 -6.48 6.68 17.72
C ASP A 48 -5.65 6.36 18.96
N GLY A 49 -5.26 7.38 19.71
CA GLY A 49 -4.43 7.25 20.90
C GLY A 49 -3.00 6.74 20.67
N SER A 50 -2.57 6.53 19.42
CA SER A 50 -1.21 6.10 19.09
C SER A 50 -0.42 7.22 18.43
N ALA A 51 0.83 7.39 18.88
CA ALA A 51 1.83 8.25 18.24
C ALA A 51 2.63 7.49 17.16
N GLU A 52 2.34 6.21 16.94
CA GLU A 52 3.04 5.39 15.95
C GLU A 52 2.55 5.71 14.53
N GLU A 53 3.50 6.04 13.64
CA GLU A 53 3.22 6.25 12.23
C GLU A 53 3.15 4.90 11.49
N HIS A 54 1.99 4.61 10.94
CA HIS A 54 1.76 3.49 10.04
C HIS A 54 1.73 3.97 8.59
N LYS A 55 2.00 3.04 7.68
CA LYS A 55 1.99 3.29 6.24
C LYS A 55 1.23 2.18 5.51
N ILE A 56 0.51 2.57 4.48
CA ILE A 56 -0.19 1.65 3.57
C ILE A 56 0.07 2.08 2.13
N SER A 57 0.12 1.14 1.21
CA SER A 57 0.29 1.42 -0.21
C SER A 57 -0.84 2.30 -0.74
N LYS A 58 -0.50 3.34 -1.50
CA LYS A 58 -1.45 4.14 -2.27
C LYS A 58 -2.35 3.27 -3.14
N TYR A 59 -1.78 2.19 -3.70
CA TYR A 59 -2.50 1.25 -4.55
C TYR A 59 -3.53 0.41 -3.79
N ALA A 60 -3.43 0.26 -2.47
CA ALA A 60 -4.44 -0.42 -1.66
C ALA A 60 -5.61 0.51 -1.27
N VAL A 61 -5.41 1.83 -1.35
CA VAL A 61 -6.37 2.84 -0.88
C VAL A 61 -7.15 3.46 -2.03
N SER A 62 -8.48 3.42 -1.94
CA SER A 62 -9.38 4.06 -2.89
C SER A 62 -9.51 5.56 -2.60
N LYS A 63 -9.89 5.90 -1.38
CA LYS A 63 -10.18 7.27 -0.96
C LYS A 63 -9.98 7.46 0.54
N VAL A 64 -9.78 8.71 0.95
CA VAL A 64 -9.75 9.13 2.35
C VAL A 64 -10.87 10.14 2.57
N THR A 65 -11.64 9.97 3.63
CA THR A 65 -12.77 10.84 3.97
C THR A 65 -12.51 11.50 5.32
N SER A 66 -12.61 12.82 5.41
CA SER A 66 -12.55 13.53 6.69
C SER A 66 -13.88 13.36 7.43
N LYS A 67 -13.83 12.90 8.69
CA LYS A 67 -15.04 12.70 9.52
C LYS A 67 -15.67 14.03 9.96
N GLN A 68 -14.89 15.11 10.00
CA GLN A 68 -15.37 16.42 10.44
C GLN A 68 -16.09 17.18 9.32
N SER A 69 -15.53 17.18 8.10
CA SER A 69 -16.04 17.96 6.98
C SER A 69 -16.81 17.13 5.94
N ASN A 70 -16.82 15.80 6.08
CA ASN A 70 -17.29 14.85 5.08
C ASN A 70 -16.63 15.00 3.69
N GLN A 71 -15.50 15.71 3.63
CA GLN A 71 -14.75 15.85 2.38
C GLN A 71 -14.02 14.56 2.06
N THR A 72 -14.16 14.13 0.81
CA THR A 72 -13.54 12.91 0.30
C THR A 72 -12.41 13.26 -0.67
N GLN A 73 -11.22 12.76 -0.40
CA GLN A 73 -10.06 12.83 -1.29
C GLN A 73 -9.84 11.46 -1.96
N LYS A 74 -9.89 11.43 -3.29
CA LYS A 74 -9.54 10.23 -4.07
C LYS A 74 -8.02 10.01 -4.06
N ILE A 75 -7.58 8.79 -3.76
CA ILE A 75 -6.15 8.43 -3.65
C ILE A 75 -5.67 7.66 -4.87
N SER A 76 -6.37 6.61 -5.27
CA SER A 76 -6.02 5.82 -6.45
C SER A 76 -7.23 5.16 -7.11
N ASP A 77 -7.07 4.80 -8.37
CA ASP A 77 -8.04 4.03 -9.14
C ASP A 77 -7.82 2.53 -8.98
N LYS A 78 -8.91 1.76 -9.08
CA LYS A 78 -8.85 0.31 -9.05
C LYS A 78 -8.33 -0.20 -10.40
N VAL A 79 -7.28 -0.99 -10.36
CA VAL A 79 -6.68 -1.69 -11.50
C VAL A 79 -7.43 -3.01 -11.68
N ILE A 80 -8.08 -3.16 -12.83
CA ILE A 80 -8.80 -4.38 -13.21
C ILE A 80 -7.99 -5.08 -14.30
N VAL A 81 -7.81 -6.39 -14.15
CA VAL A 81 -7.04 -7.24 -15.06
C VAL A 81 -7.85 -8.51 -15.26
N ASP A 82 -8.48 -8.65 -16.42
CA ASP A 82 -9.42 -9.75 -16.68
C ASP A 82 -8.83 -10.79 -17.64
N SER A 83 -7.85 -10.40 -18.45
CA SER A 83 -7.30 -11.23 -19.52
C SER A 83 -5.78 -11.19 -19.58
N LYS A 84 -5.19 -12.19 -20.24
CA LYS A 84 -3.74 -12.23 -20.52
C LYS A 84 -3.25 -11.01 -21.31
N SER A 85 -4.10 -10.42 -22.16
CA SER A 85 -3.78 -9.20 -22.92
C SER A 85 -3.61 -7.96 -22.05
N ASP A 86 -4.16 -7.97 -20.83
CA ASP A 86 -4.13 -6.87 -19.87
C ASP A 86 -2.82 -6.78 -19.08
N TYR A 87 -1.80 -7.55 -19.49
CA TYR A 87 -0.47 -7.52 -18.87
C TYR A 87 0.15 -6.11 -18.79
N LYS A 88 -0.30 -5.16 -19.61
CA LYS A 88 0.15 -3.77 -19.55
C LYS A 88 -0.38 -3.04 -18.31
N PHE A 89 -1.58 -3.37 -17.86
CA PHE A 89 -2.22 -2.79 -16.66
C PHE A 89 -1.67 -3.37 -15.36
N VAL A 90 -1.11 -4.59 -15.41
CA VAL A 90 -0.38 -5.15 -14.27
C VAL A 90 0.75 -4.18 -13.88
N THR A 91 0.82 -3.80 -12.62
CA THR A 91 1.82 -2.84 -12.13
C THR A 91 2.91 -3.57 -11.35
N VAL A 92 4.17 -3.28 -11.69
CA VAL A 92 5.32 -3.79 -10.93
C VAL A 92 5.60 -2.83 -9.78
N LEU A 93 5.51 -3.33 -8.56
CA LEU A 93 5.71 -2.57 -7.32
C LEU A 93 6.97 -3.04 -6.60
N SER A 94 7.70 -2.08 -6.02
CA SER A 94 8.73 -2.39 -5.03
C SER A 94 8.09 -3.02 -3.79
N GLN A 95 8.82 -3.89 -3.10
CA GLN A 95 8.30 -4.68 -1.97
C GLN A 95 7.82 -3.81 -0.80
N ASP A 96 8.41 -2.64 -0.59
CA ASP A 96 7.97 -1.63 0.39
C ASP A 96 6.62 -0.99 0.04
N LYS A 97 6.20 -1.05 -1.23
CA LYS A 97 4.93 -0.50 -1.74
C LYS A 97 3.83 -1.54 -1.88
N THR A 98 4.02 -2.76 -1.35
CA THR A 98 2.98 -3.80 -1.35
C THR A 98 2.17 -3.83 -0.05
N ILE A 99 2.44 -2.92 0.89
CA ILE A 99 1.81 -2.91 2.21
C ILE A 99 0.30 -2.66 2.08
N GLY A 100 -0.50 -3.54 2.67
CA GLY A 100 -1.96 -3.48 2.59
C GLY A 100 -2.58 -4.14 1.36
N LEU A 101 -1.76 -4.71 0.46
CA LEU A 101 -2.22 -5.63 -0.57
C LEU A 101 -2.12 -7.07 -0.08
N LYS A 102 -3.00 -7.95 -0.54
CA LYS A 102 -3.00 -9.37 -0.20
C LYS A 102 -2.12 -10.16 -1.16
N GLN A 103 -1.17 -10.93 -0.63
CA GLN A 103 -0.37 -11.86 -1.42
C GLN A 103 -1.25 -13.00 -1.96
N ALA A 104 -1.18 -13.21 -3.28
CA ALA A 104 -2.00 -14.21 -3.98
C ALA A 104 -1.17 -15.40 -4.47
N ALA A 105 0.02 -15.16 -5.02
CA ALA A 105 0.85 -16.20 -5.60
C ALA A 105 2.34 -15.83 -5.55
N ASN A 106 3.19 -16.85 -5.64
CA ASN A 106 4.63 -16.71 -5.80
C ASN A 106 5.05 -17.36 -7.12
N PHE A 107 5.87 -16.65 -7.87
CA PHE A 107 6.50 -17.11 -9.10
C PHE A 107 8.01 -17.14 -8.88
N SER A 108 8.68 -18.14 -9.42
CA SER A 108 10.13 -18.19 -9.45
C SER A 108 10.59 -18.77 -10.77
N GLY A 109 11.77 -18.38 -11.20
CA GLY A 109 12.31 -18.84 -12.46
C GLY A 109 13.71 -18.34 -12.72
N VAL A 110 14.24 -18.69 -13.89
CA VAL A 110 15.55 -18.23 -14.36
C VAL A 110 15.33 -17.19 -15.46
N SER A 111 16.01 -16.06 -15.35
CA SER A 111 16.06 -15.06 -16.41
C SER A 111 16.96 -15.57 -17.53
N THR A 112 16.37 -15.93 -18.66
CA THR A 112 17.11 -16.40 -19.83
C THR A 112 17.68 -15.21 -20.59
N LYS A 113 18.97 -14.93 -20.42
CA LYS A 113 19.66 -13.86 -21.15
C LYS A 113 20.06 -14.33 -22.54
N THR A 114 19.67 -13.60 -23.58
CA THR A 114 20.14 -13.86 -24.94
C THR A 114 21.57 -13.32 -25.11
N LYS A 115 22.45 -14.03 -25.84
CA LYS A 115 23.83 -13.58 -26.06
C LYS A 115 23.83 -12.20 -26.75
N GLY A 116 24.55 -11.23 -26.18
CA GLY A 116 24.60 -9.85 -26.68
C GLY A 116 23.46 -8.95 -26.19
N GLU A 117 22.51 -9.47 -25.42
CA GLU A 117 21.40 -8.68 -24.87
C GLU A 117 21.85 -7.81 -23.68
N PRO A 118 21.50 -6.51 -23.66
CA PRO A 118 21.74 -5.64 -22.51
C PRO A 118 20.98 -6.12 -21.27
N PRO A 119 21.53 -5.95 -20.05
CA PRO A 119 20.86 -6.36 -18.81
C PRO A 119 19.42 -5.81 -18.66
N MET A 120 19.20 -4.56 -19.07
CA MET A 120 17.90 -3.88 -18.97
C MET A 120 16.84 -4.49 -19.91
N ALA A 121 17.24 -4.95 -21.10
CA ALA A 121 16.34 -5.62 -22.04
C ALA A 121 15.88 -6.98 -21.49
N ASN A 122 16.82 -7.75 -20.93
CA ASN A 122 16.52 -9.01 -20.26
C ASN A 122 15.59 -8.81 -19.03
N GLN A 123 15.79 -7.75 -18.25
CA GLN A 123 14.89 -7.38 -17.16
C GLN A 123 13.47 -7.08 -17.66
N ASN A 124 13.33 -6.31 -18.74
CA ASN A 124 12.04 -5.99 -19.33
C ASN A 124 11.32 -7.22 -19.90
N HIS A 125 12.06 -8.14 -20.54
CA HIS A 125 11.50 -9.40 -21.02
C HIS A 125 11.01 -10.30 -19.88
N THR A 126 11.80 -10.43 -18.82
CA THR A 126 11.40 -11.19 -17.62
C THR A 126 10.19 -10.54 -16.94
N ALA A 127 10.18 -9.23 -16.77
CA ALA A 127 9.03 -8.50 -16.24
C ALA A 127 7.78 -8.71 -17.12
N MET A 128 7.90 -8.61 -18.44
CA MET A 128 6.78 -8.84 -19.36
C MET A 128 6.19 -10.25 -19.20
N ARG A 129 7.03 -11.28 -19.08
CA ARG A 129 6.58 -12.67 -18.86
C ARG A 129 5.79 -12.80 -17.56
N ILE A 130 6.34 -12.29 -16.46
CA ILE A 130 5.69 -12.33 -15.14
C ILE A 130 4.37 -11.55 -15.17
N LYS A 131 4.35 -10.34 -15.76
CA LYS A 131 3.12 -9.55 -15.91
C LYS A 131 2.06 -10.28 -16.72
N THR A 132 2.46 -11.01 -17.75
CA THR A 132 1.56 -11.79 -18.60
C THR A 132 0.96 -12.97 -17.84
N GLU A 133 1.79 -13.68 -17.06
CA GLU A 133 1.34 -14.77 -16.20
C GLU A 133 0.40 -14.26 -15.10
N SER A 134 0.76 -13.16 -14.42
CA SER A 134 -0.10 -12.48 -13.45
C SER A 134 -1.44 -12.06 -14.06
N ALA A 135 -1.42 -11.48 -15.26
CA ALA A 135 -2.63 -11.05 -15.94
C ALA A 135 -3.56 -12.21 -16.29
N SER A 136 -3.00 -13.35 -16.72
CA SER A 136 -3.78 -14.56 -16.99
C SER A 136 -4.51 -15.12 -15.75
N LYS A 137 -4.10 -14.70 -14.55
CA LYS A 137 -4.70 -15.08 -13.27
C LYS A 137 -5.48 -13.94 -12.61
N GLY A 138 -5.57 -12.79 -13.26
CA GLY A 138 -6.24 -11.60 -12.74
C GLY A 138 -5.51 -10.93 -11.57
N TYR A 139 -4.18 -11.02 -11.52
CA TYR A 139 -3.37 -10.37 -10.48
C TYR A 139 -2.90 -8.99 -10.97
N PRO A 140 -3.42 -7.88 -10.41
CA PRO A 140 -3.10 -6.52 -10.87
C PRO A 140 -1.71 -6.04 -10.45
N PHE A 141 -1.10 -6.63 -9.42
CA PHE A 141 0.17 -6.17 -8.88
C PHE A 141 1.17 -7.32 -8.77
N VAL A 142 2.44 -7.00 -9.01
CA VAL A 142 3.55 -7.94 -8.81
C VAL A 142 4.75 -7.21 -8.23
N SER A 143 5.50 -7.84 -7.33
CA SER A 143 6.83 -7.40 -6.94
C SER A 143 7.85 -8.41 -7.46
N ILE A 144 8.92 -7.94 -8.12
CA ILE A 144 9.94 -8.79 -8.74
C ILE A 144 11.29 -8.51 -8.09
N VAL A 145 11.94 -9.55 -7.60
CA VAL A 145 13.27 -9.52 -7.01
C VAL A 145 14.20 -10.41 -7.84
N GLN A 146 15.25 -9.81 -8.40
CA GLN A 146 16.31 -10.57 -9.07
C GLN A 146 17.37 -11.00 -8.07
N LYS A 147 17.81 -12.26 -8.18
CA LYS A 147 18.89 -12.86 -7.41
C LYS A 147 20.20 -12.85 -8.21
N ALA A 148 21.32 -12.96 -7.50
CA ALA A 148 22.66 -12.90 -8.09
C ALA A 148 22.97 -14.06 -9.07
N ASP A 149 22.25 -15.18 -8.97
CA ASP A 149 22.41 -16.36 -9.81
C ASP A 149 21.58 -16.32 -11.11
N GLY A 150 21.05 -15.15 -11.46
CA GLY A 150 20.17 -14.98 -12.63
C GLY A 150 18.76 -15.54 -12.42
N LYS A 151 18.43 -16.02 -11.21
CA LYS A 151 17.06 -16.35 -10.84
C LYS A 151 16.28 -15.10 -10.48
N TYR A 152 14.97 -15.21 -10.57
CA TYR A 152 14.06 -14.21 -10.04
C TYR A 152 13.03 -14.89 -9.14
N GLU A 153 12.56 -14.11 -8.17
CA GLU A 153 11.36 -14.40 -7.40
C GLU A 153 10.40 -13.24 -7.62
N ALA A 154 9.13 -13.55 -7.87
CA ALA A 154 8.09 -12.56 -7.97
C ALA A 154 6.90 -12.95 -7.11
N VAL A 155 6.30 -11.97 -6.47
CA VAL A 155 5.12 -12.14 -5.63
C VAL A 155 3.98 -11.37 -6.27
N ALA A 156 2.87 -12.04 -6.56
CA ALA A 156 1.65 -11.41 -7.05
C ALA A 156 0.75 -10.99 -5.89
N TYR A 157 0.10 -9.84 -6.07
CA TYR A 157 -0.81 -9.28 -5.09
C TYR A 157 -2.15 -8.89 -5.69
N VAL A 158 -3.18 -8.97 -4.85
CA VAL A 158 -4.55 -8.54 -5.09
C VAL A 158 -4.98 -7.56 -3.99
N TYR A 159 -6.15 -6.97 -4.14
CA TYR A 159 -6.76 -6.10 -3.13
C TYR A 159 -7.16 -6.85 -1.86
#